data_AF-A0A352ABB8-F1
#
_entry.id   AF-A0A352ABB8-F1
#
_cell.length_a   1.000
_cell.length_b   1.000
_cell.length_c   1.000
_cell.angle_alpha   90.00
_cell.angle_beta   90.00
_cell.angle_gamma   90.00
#
_symmetry.space_group_name_H-M   'P 1'
#
loop_
_entity.id
_entity.type
_entity.pdbx_description
1 polymer ?
#
loop_
_entity_poly.entity_id
_entity_poly.type
_entity_poly.pdbx_seq_one_letter_code
_entity_poly.pdbx_strand_id
1 'polypeptide(L)'
;QEQLFLSHATERRLYGYREPAVRSRFLGELPQELISSTNKLKAKKSKSKNLEDKVDIVAKGKGQKGQDRDWQKGDLLIHDTFGTGEVTHVFGSGNKISIAVKFPGLGQKILDPKQTSLQRVN
;
A
#
# COMPACT_ATOMS: atom_id res chain seq x y z
N GLN A 1 22.38 13.40 27.58
CA GLN A 1 21.01 13.02 27.16
C GLN A 1 20.97 13.13 25.65
N GLU A 2 20.52 12.08 24.98
CA GLU A 2 20.40 12.07 23.52
C GLU A 2 18.92 12.25 23.15
N GLN A 3 18.66 13.12 22.18
CA GLN A 3 17.30 13.44 21.72
C GLN A 3 17.23 13.22 20.21
N LEU A 4 16.20 12.50 19.76
CA LEU A 4 15.94 12.27 18.35
C LEU A 4 14.78 13.16 17.89
N PHE A 5 15.03 13.98 16.87
CA PHE A 5 14.02 14.84 16.27
C PHE A 5 13.54 14.22 14.95
N LEU A 6 12.25 13.89 14.87
CA LEU A 6 11.60 13.42 13.64
C LEU A 6 10.68 14.52 13.10
N SER A 7 10.74 14.76 11.79
CA SER A 7 9.84 15.67 11.09
C SER A 7 9.24 14.98 9.87
N HIS A 8 8.08 15.45 9.43
CA HIS A 8 7.47 15.04 8.17
C HIS A 8 6.99 16.28 7.41
N ALA A 9 7.01 16.20 6.08
CA ALA A 9 6.43 17.22 5.23
C ALA A 9 4.94 16.93 5.00
N THR A 10 4.09 17.95 5.11
CA THR A 10 2.65 17.84 4.77
C THR A 10 2.40 17.86 3.27
N GLU A 11 3.29 18.48 2.49
CA GLU A 11 3.20 18.62 1.03
C GLU A 11 4.57 18.49 0.38
N ARG A 12 4.63 17.97 -0.84
CA ARG A 12 5.82 17.90 -1.69
C ARG A 12 5.53 18.49 -3.07
N ARG A 13 6.57 18.96 -3.75
CA ARG A 13 6.45 19.40 -5.14
C ARG A 13 6.90 18.29 -6.08
N LEU A 14 6.02 17.83 -6.96
CA LEU A 14 6.32 16.89 -8.04
C LEU A 14 5.92 17.54 -9.36
N TYR A 15 6.88 17.74 -10.27
CA TYR A 15 6.67 18.41 -11.56
C TYR A 15 5.94 19.77 -11.48
N GLY A 16 6.26 20.58 -10.47
CA GLY A 16 5.64 21.91 -10.26
C GLY A 16 4.29 21.88 -9.54
N TYR A 17 3.67 20.71 -9.40
CA TYR A 17 2.43 20.52 -8.64
C TYR A 17 2.73 20.23 -7.17
N ARG A 18 1.87 20.72 -6.27
CA ARG A 18 1.92 20.33 -4.85
C ARG A 18 1.07 19.10 -4.62
N GLU A 19 1.68 18.06 -4.08
CA GLU A 19 1.01 16.84 -3.67
C GLU A 19 1.05 16.71 -2.14
N PRO A 20 -0.09 16.43 -1.49
CA PRO A 20 -0.12 16.18 -0.05
C PRO A 20 0.64 14.87 0.26
N ALA A 21 1.48 14.92 1.29
CA ALA A 21 2.24 13.78 1.76
C ALA A 21 1.66 13.26 3.07
N VAL A 22 1.27 11.99 3.07
CA VAL A 22 0.74 11.34 4.27
C VAL A 22 1.89 11.10 5.26
N ARG A 23 1.64 11.34 6.55
CA ARG A 23 2.62 11.09 7.61
C ARG A 23 2.99 9.61 7.69
N SER A 24 4.23 9.31 8.06
CA SER A 24 4.67 7.93 8.28
C SER A 24 3.86 7.22 9.37
N ARG A 25 3.47 5.97 9.12
CA ARG A 25 2.73 5.13 10.08
C ARG A 25 3.54 4.87 11.35
N PHE A 26 4.86 4.72 11.22
CA PHE A 26 5.80 4.51 12.31
C PHE A 26 5.71 5.59 13.40
N LEU A 27 5.36 6.84 13.04
CA LEU A 27 5.18 7.91 14.03
C LEU A 27 4.04 7.64 15.02
N GLY A 28 3.06 6.81 14.65
CA GLY A 28 1.98 6.39 15.54
C GLY A 28 2.31 5.14 16.36
N GLU A 29 3.38 4.42 16.01
CA GLU A 29 3.83 3.21 16.69
C GLU A 29 4.87 3.52 17.78
N LEU A 30 5.42 4.73 17.79
CA LEU A 30 6.38 5.17 18.80
C LEU A 30 5.74 5.19 20.21
N PRO A 31 6.46 4.72 21.26
CA PRO A 31 5.98 4.79 22.63
C PRO A 31 5.64 6.22 23.04
N GLN A 32 4.41 6.47 23.46
CA GLN A 32 3.91 7.83 23.76
C GLN A 32 4.68 8.51 24.90
N GLU A 33 5.20 7.73 25.84
CA GLU A 33 6.00 8.19 26.98
C GLU A 33 7.30 8.88 26.54
N LEU A 34 7.80 8.54 25.35
CA LEU A 34 9.05 9.07 24.79
C LEU A 34 8.82 10.24 23.82
N ILE A 35 7.56 10.63 23.58
CA ILE A 35 7.22 11.68 22.61
C ILE A 35 7.01 13.01 23.33
N SER A 36 7.95 13.94 23.14
CA SER A 36 7.73 15.35 23.46
C SER A 36 7.14 16.07 22.24
N SER A 37 5.83 16.33 22.26
CA SER A 37 5.16 17.02 21.16
C SER A 37 5.50 18.52 21.16
N THR A 38 6.34 18.95 20.21
CA THR A 38 6.72 20.36 20.03
C THR A 38 5.63 21.17 19.33
N ASN A 39 4.82 20.52 18.49
CA ASN A 39 3.71 21.15 17.80
C ASN A 39 2.45 21.16 18.66
N LYS A 40 2.27 22.21 19.46
CA LYS A 40 0.93 22.66 19.92
C LYS A 40 0.16 23.29 18.75
N LEU A 41 0.12 22.63 17.59
CA LEU A 41 -0.86 22.96 16.57
C LEU A 41 -2.18 22.47 17.15
N LYS A 42 -3.02 23.40 17.61
CA LYS A 42 -4.35 23.14 18.14
C LYS A 42 -5.01 22.10 17.24
N ALA A 43 -5.12 20.87 17.73
CA ALA A 43 -5.91 19.85 17.09
C ALA A 43 -7.32 20.44 17.02
N LYS A 44 -7.72 20.97 15.85
CA LYS A 44 -9.14 21.09 15.56
C LYS A 44 -9.63 19.66 15.69
N LYS A 45 -10.33 19.38 16.78
CA LYS A 45 -11.15 18.17 16.92
C LYS A 45 -12.17 18.25 15.79
N SER A 46 -11.79 17.81 14.58
CA SER A 46 -12.76 17.36 13.61
C SER A 46 -13.44 16.20 14.31
N LYS A 47 -14.66 16.42 14.80
CA LYS A 47 -15.52 15.32 15.23
C LYS A 47 -15.42 14.27 14.14
N SER A 48 -14.86 13.12 14.47
CA SER A 48 -15.00 11.90 13.68
C SER A 48 -16.50 11.60 13.67
N LYS A 49 -17.21 12.18 12.70
CA LYS A 49 -18.42 11.53 12.22
C LYS A 49 -17.92 10.22 11.65
N ASN A 50 -18.36 9.12 12.25
CA ASN A 50 -18.39 7.82 11.58
C ASN A 50 -18.96 8.08 10.18
N LEU A 51 -18.09 8.03 9.18
CA LEU A 51 -18.47 7.90 7.79
C LEU A 51 -18.39 6.41 7.52
N GLU A 52 -19.45 5.74 7.98
CA GLU A 52 -19.86 4.45 7.47
C GLU A 52 -20.04 4.58 5.95
N ASP A 53 -19.48 3.60 5.26
CA ASP A 53 -19.88 3.06 3.97
C ASP A 53 -20.92 3.86 3.19
N LYS A 54 -20.44 4.66 2.22
CA LYS A 54 -21.02 4.79 0.87
C LYS A 54 -20.23 5.77 0.03
N VAL A 55 -19.36 5.24 -0.82
CA VAL A 55 -18.89 5.93 -2.03
C VAL A 55 -19.13 5.03 -3.22
N ASP A 56 -20.39 4.99 -3.64
CA ASP A 56 -20.76 4.78 -5.03
C ASP A 56 -20.38 6.06 -5.80
N ILE A 57 -19.19 6.11 -6.38
CA ILE A 57 -18.91 6.96 -7.54
C ILE A 57 -18.32 6.10 -8.65
N VAL A 58 -19.23 5.81 -9.57
CA VAL A 58 -19.07 5.35 -10.95
C VAL A 58 -17.72 5.73 -11.56
N ALA A 59 -16.79 4.77 -11.57
CA ALA A 59 -15.72 4.70 -12.54
C ALA A 59 -15.97 3.46 -13.41
N LYS A 60 -16.61 3.69 -14.56
CA LYS A 60 -16.77 2.72 -15.65
C LYS A 60 -15.41 2.51 -16.30
N GLY A 61 -14.51 1.81 -15.62
CA GLY A 61 -13.30 1.22 -16.17
C GLY A 61 -13.46 -0.28 -16.16
N LYS A 62 -13.48 -0.90 -17.34
CA LYS A 62 -13.42 -2.37 -17.49
C LYS A 62 -12.06 -2.88 -16.97
N GLY A 63 -11.89 -2.96 -15.65
CA GLY A 63 -10.82 -3.70 -15.02
C GLY A 63 -11.29 -5.12 -14.80
N GLN A 64 -10.72 -6.07 -15.54
CA GLN A 64 -11.00 -7.49 -15.36
C GLN A 64 -10.81 -7.83 -13.88
N LYS A 65 -11.86 -8.37 -13.26
CA LYS A 65 -11.82 -8.88 -11.89
C LYS A 65 -10.60 -9.80 -11.75
N GLY A 66 -9.60 -9.35 -11.01
CA GLY A 66 -8.59 -10.24 -10.45
C GLY A 66 -9.37 -11.29 -9.68
N GLN A 67 -9.46 -12.49 -10.26
CA GLN A 67 -10.22 -13.58 -9.67
C GLN A 67 -9.66 -13.78 -8.26
N ASP A 68 -10.55 -13.95 -7.27
CA ASP A 68 -10.19 -14.36 -5.90
C ASP A 68 -9.59 -15.78 -6.05
N ARG A 69 -8.29 -15.80 -6.36
CA ARG A 69 -7.53 -16.98 -6.69
C ARG A 69 -6.55 -17.16 -5.57
N ASP A 70 -6.62 -18.33 -4.96
CA ASP A 70 -5.66 -18.77 -3.96
C ASP A 70 -4.34 -19.07 -4.67
N TRP A 71 -3.44 -18.09 -4.67
CA TRP A 71 -2.08 -18.26 -5.17
C TRP A 71 -1.28 -19.13 -4.20
N GLN A 72 -0.48 -20.03 -4.75
CA GLN A 72 0.42 -20.89 -4.00
C GLN A 72 1.87 -20.68 -4.43
N LYS A 73 2.81 -21.02 -3.54
CA LYS A 73 4.24 -21.00 -3.89
C LYS A 73 4.50 -22.01 -5.01
N GLY A 74 5.24 -21.60 -6.04
CA GLY A 74 5.51 -22.36 -7.25
C GLY A 74 4.53 -22.11 -8.40
N ASP A 75 3.46 -21.33 -8.19
CA ASP A 75 2.56 -20.96 -9.30
C ASP A 75 3.25 -20.06 -10.31
N LEU A 76 3.04 -20.37 -11.60
CA LEU A 76 3.50 -19.55 -12.72
C LEU A 76 2.41 -18.56 -13.14
N LEU A 77 2.81 -17.31 -13.33
CA LEU A 77 1.92 -16.25 -13.76
C LEU A 77 2.60 -15.33 -14.77
N ILE A 78 1.79 -14.59 -15.53
CA ILE A 78 2.18 -13.54 -16.45
C ILE A 78 1.58 -12.23 -15.94
N HIS A 79 2.42 -11.22 -15.85
CA HIS A 79 2.07 -9.86 -15.54
C HIS A 79 2.21 -9.00 -16.80
N ASP A 80 1.24 -8.13 -17.08
CA ASP A 80 1.21 -7.31 -18.31
C ASP A 80 2.53 -6.55 -18.56
N THR A 81 3.11 -5.94 -17.53
CA THR A 81 4.39 -5.19 -17.62
C THR A 81 5.65 -6.03 -17.39
N PHE A 82 5.61 -7.06 -16.54
CA PHE A 82 6.82 -7.76 -16.07
C PHE A 82 7.01 -9.12 -16.74
N GLY A 83 6.05 -9.55 -17.56
CA GLY A 83 6.09 -10.82 -18.25
C GLY A 83 5.87 -12.00 -17.30
N THR A 84 6.49 -13.13 -17.61
CA THR A 84 6.30 -14.39 -16.88
C THR A 84 7.12 -14.38 -15.58
N GLY A 85 6.52 -14.81 -14.47
CA GLY A 85 7.16 -14.92 -13.17
C GLY A 85 6.60 -16.07 -12.33
N GLU A 86 7.36 -16.48 -11.34
CA GLU A 86 7.04 -17.59 -10.42
C GLU A 86 6.78 -17.06 -9.02
N VAL A 87 5.70 -17.51 -8.38
CA VAL A 87 5.36 -17.15 -7.00
C VAL A 87 6.34 -17.83 -6.04
N THR A 88 7.14 -17.05 -5.32
CA THR A 88 8.07 -17.59 -4.31
C THR A 88 7.45 -17.60 -2.91
N HIS A 89 6.68 -16.56 -2.58
CA HIS A 89 6.03 -16.42 -1.27
C HIS A 89 4.64 -15.82 -1.39
N VAL A 90 3.78 -16.22 -0.46
CA VAL A 90 2.44 -15.67 -0.28
C VAL A 90 2.38 -15.12 1.14
N PHE A 91 2.02 -13.84 1.27
CA PHE A 91 1.93 -13.11 2.52
C PHE A 91 0.48 -12.74 2.81
N GLY A 92 0.12 -12.83 4.09
CA GLY A 92 -1.23 -12.50 4.55
C GLY A 92 -2.25 -13.60 4.23
N SER A 93 -3.49 -13.37 4.66
CA SER A 93 -4.62 -14.28 4.48
C SER A 93 -5.92 -13.50 4.32
N GLY A 94 -6.88 -14.08 3.59
CA GLY A 94 -8.18 -13.47 3.34
C GLY A 94 -8.09 -12.22 2.44
N ASN A 95 -8.52 -11.07 2.96
CA ASN A 95 -8.72 -9.88 2.13
C ASN A 95 -7.46 -9.02 1.88
N LYS A 96 -6.34 -9.34 2.54
CA LYS A 96 -5.04 -8.67 2.37
C LYS A 96 -3.98 -9.72 2.07
N ILE A 97 -3.98 -10.17 0.81
CA ILE A 97 -2.99 -11.11 0.30
C ILE A 97 -2.00 -10.35 -0.60
N SER A 98 -0.72 -10.57 -0.36
CA SER A 98 0.37 -10.05 -1.19
C SER A 98 1.27 -11.20 -1.59
N ILE A 99 1.61 -11.31 -2.88
CA ILE A 99 2.45 -12.38 -3.40
C ILE A 99 3.82 -11.84 -3.79
N ALA A 100 4.89 -12.54 -3.42
CA ALA A 100 6.20 -12.31 -3.98
C ALA A 100 6.36 -13.16 -5.23
N VAL A 101 6.62 -12.50 -6.36
CA VAL A 101 6.83 -13.11 -7.66
C VAL A 101 8.26 -12.82 -8.11
N LYS A 102 8.99 -13.87 -8.51
CA LYS A 102 10.31 -13.75 -9.11
C LYS A 102 10.16 -13.69 -10.63
N PHE A 103 10.58 -12.57 -11.21
CA PHE A 103 10.62 -12.37 -12.65
C PHE A 103 12.06 -12.54 -13.17
N PRO A 104 12.29 -13.32 -14.23
CA PRO A 104 13.60 -13.41 -14.87
C PRO A 104 14.10 -12.02 -15.31
N GLY A 105 15.31 -11.64 -14.91
CA GLY A 105 15.93 -10.35 -15.26
C GLY A 105 15.46 -9.13 -14.45
N LEU A 106 14.30 -9.19 -13.77
CA LEU A 106 13.76 -8.08 -12.96
C LEU A 106 13.82 -8.33 -11.44
N GLY A 107 14.16 -9.55 -11.03
CA GLY A 107 14.24 -9.94 -9.63
C GLY A 107 12.88 -10.20 -8.99
N GLN A 108 12.83 -10.17 -7.66
CA GLN A 108 11.61 -10.42 -6.89
C GLN A 108 10.79 -9.14 -6.71
N LYS A 109 9.48 -9.20 -6.97
CA LYS A 109 8.51 -8.12 -6.73
C LYS A 109 7.38 -8.60 -5.84
N ILE A 110 6.92 -7.74 -4.93
CA ILE A 110 5.74 -7.99 -4.10
C ILE A 110 4.56 -7.30 -4.78
N LEU A 111 3.52 -8.08 -5.09
CA LEU A 111 2.35 -7.65 -5.85
C LEU A 111 1.08 -8.03 -5.09
N ASP A 112 0.07 -7.16 -5.15
CA ASP A 112 -1.26 -7.48 -4.68
C ASP A 112 -2.10 -8.03 -5.85
N PRO A 113 -2.52 -9.30 -5.81
CA PRO A 113 -3.21 -9.94 -6.93
C PRO A 113 -4.59 -9.36 -7.23
N LYS A 114 -5.17 -8.60 -6.28
CA LYS A 114 -6.44 -7.87 -6.48
C LYS A 114 -6.27 -6.54 -7.21
N GLN A 115 -5.09 -5.94 -7.14
CA GLN A 115 -4.80 -4.62 -7.75
C GLN A 115 -3.95 -4.73 -9.02
N THR A 116 -3.52 -5.93 -9.36
CA THR A 116 -2.59 -6.19 -10.46
C THR A 116 -3.22 -7.13 -11.49
N SER A 117 -3.03 -6.83 -12.77
CA SER A 117 -3.38 -7.75 -13.86
C SER A 117 -2.43 -8.94 -13.86
N LEU A 118 -2.90 -10.08 -13.36
CA LEU A 118 -2.16 -11.34 -13.35
C LEU A 118 -2.93 -12.41 -14.13
N GLN A 119 -2.25 -13.07 -15.06
CA GLN A 119 -2.76 -14.24 -15.77
C GLN A 119 -1.99 -15.47 -15.31
N ARG A 120 -2.69 -16.54 -14.92
CA ARG A 120 -2.02 -17.81 -14.55
C ARG A 120 -1.58 -18.51 -15.84
N VAL A 121 -0.36 -19.03 -15.84
CA VAL A 121 0.09 -19.97 -16.87
C VAL A 121 -0.31 -21.36 -16.40
N ASN A 122 -1.14 -22.03 -17.20
CA ASN A 122 -1.55 -23.42 -16.94
C ASN A 122 -0.42 -24.39 -17.29
#